data_AF-A0A2V4DX70-F1
#
_entry.id   AF-A0A2V4DX70-F1
#
_cell.length_a   1.000
_cell.length_b   1.000
_cell.length_c   1.000
_cell.angle_alpha   90.00
_cell.angle_beta   90.00
_cell.angle_gamma   90.00
#
_symmetry.space_group_name_H-M   'P 1'
#
loop_
_entity.id
_entity.type
_entity.pdbx_description
1 polymer ?
#
loop_
_entity_poly.entity_id
_entity_poly.type
_entity_poly.pdbx_seq_one_letter_code
_entity_poly.pdbx_strand_id
1 'polypeptide(L)'
;MLTSQEYNRIKTYSEFGSFYLLWGQCFPASSEVSNYSYEENKKIFFEVLNKLLKEGYLKLHKKGISLLGNSFYIFWNNIRPF
;
A
#
# COMPACT_ATOMS: atom_id res chain seq x y z
N MET A 1 -13.08 3.44 -4.96
CA MET A 1 -12.06 4.46 -5.27
C MET A 1 -11.94 5.32 -4.04
N LEU A 2 -10.73 5.44 -3.47
CA LEU A 2 -10.53 6.23 -2.24
C LEU A 2 -10.84 7.70 -2.50
N THR A 3 -11.45 8.37 -1.53
CA THR A 3 -11.51 9.83 -1.53
C THR A 3 -10.10 10.42 -1.37
N SER A 4 -9.89 11.66 -1.82
CA SER A 4 -8.62 12.36 -1.62
C SER A 4 -8.22 12.44 -0.14
N GLN A 5 -9.19 12.55 0.76
CA GLN A 5 -8.96 12.60 2.20
C GLN A 5 -8.49 11.25 2.74
N GLU A 6 -9.12 10.14 2.34
CA GLU A 6 -8.69 8.79 2.73
C GLU A 6 -7.30 8.46 2.16
N TYR A 7 -7.03 8.81 0.90
CA TYR A 7 -5.70 8.63 0.32
C TYR A 7 -4.64 9.41 1.12
N ASN A 8 -4.89 10.69 1.41
CA ASN A 8 -3.93 11.49 2.17
C ASN A 8 -3.72 10.96 3.59
N ARG A 9 -4.78 10.49 4.25
CA ARG A 9 -4.69 9.82 5.56
C ARG A 9 -3.81 8.58 5.50
N ILE A 10 -3.95 7.73 4.48
CA ILE A 10 -3.14 6.51 4.35
C ILE A 10 -1.69 6.88 3.97
N LYS A 11 -1.51 7.88 3.09
CA LYS A 11 -0.21 8.37 2.64
C LYS A 11 0.68 8.83 3.80
N THR A 12 0.15 9.50 4.82
CA THR A 12 0.99 9.91 5.97
C THR A 12 1.67 8.72 6.64
N TYR A 13 1.08 7.53 6.57
CA TYR A 13 1.69 6.32 7.15
C TYR A 13 2.82 5.75 6.30
N SER A 14 2.91 6.13 5.03
CA SER A 14 4.02 5.77 4.15
C SER A 14 5.34 6.42 4.58
N GLU A 15 5.28 7.58 5.25
CA GLU A 15 6.44 8.32 5.74
C GLU A 15 7.18 7.58 6.86
N PHE A 16 6.48 6.71 7.61
CA PHE A 16 7.11 5.83 8.61
C PHE A 16 7.91 4.67 8.00
N GLY A 17 7.94 4.55 6.66
CA GLY A 17 8.78 3.56 5.96
C GLY A 17 8.39 2.10 6.17
N SER A 18 7.21 1.83 6.75
CA SER A 18 6.75 0.48 7.06
C SER A 18 5.50 0.11 6.26
N PHE A 19 5.62 -0.90 5.38
CA PHE A 19 4.49 -1.47 4.65
C PHE A 19 3.42 -2.06 5.58
N TYR A 20 3.83 -2.56 6.75
CA TYR A 20 2.91 -3.08 7.74
C TYR A 20 2.00 -1.97 8.30
N LEU A 21 2.56 -0.80 8.59
CA LEU A 21 1.79 0.35 9.05
C LEU A 21 0.89 0.89 7.94
N LEU A 22 1.37 0.93 6.70
CA LEU A 22 0.56 1.33 5.54
C LEU A 22 -0.63 0.38 5.35
N TRP A 23 -0.38 -0.94 5.41
CA TRP A 23 -1.40 -1.98 5.31
C TRP A 23 -2.48 -1.84 6.38
N GLY A 24 -2.09 -1.63 7.64
CA GLY A 24 -3.02 -1.45 8.75
C GLY A 24 -3.99 -0.28 8.59
N GLN A 25 -3.72 0.64 7.66
CA GLN A 25 -4.57 1.81 7.38
C GLN A 25 -5.43 1.67 6.12
N CYS A 26 -5.27 0.59 5.36
CA CYS A 26 -5.97 0.33 4.10
C CYS A 26 -7.41 -0.18 4.32
N PHE A 27 -8.18 0.57 5.09
CA PHE A 27 -9.61 0.38 5.32
C PHE A 27 -10.37 1.71 5.07
N PRO A 28 -11.62 1.67 4.57
CA PRO A 28 -12.49 2.81 4.33
C PRO A 28 -12.85 3.45 5.64
N ALA A 29 -12.99 4.77 5.62
CA ALA A 29 -13.34 5.52 6.81
C ALA A 29 -14.77 5.20 7.33
N SER A 30 -15.65 4.64 6.50
CA SER A 30 -17.09 4.53 6.76
C SER A 30 -17.63 3.12 7.00
N SER A 31 -16.80 2.08 6.93
CA SER A 31 -17.25 0.69 7.09
C SER A 31 -17.02 0.22 8.52
N GLU A 32 -18.05 -0.36 9.15
CA GLU A 32 -17.86 -1.15 10.38
C GLU A 32 -16.78 -2.21 10.11
N VAL A 33 -15.80 -2.29 11.02
CA VAL A 33 -14.64 -3.19 10.92
C VAL A 33 -15.06 -4.66 10.73
N SER A 34 -16.27 -5.02 11.14
CA SER A 34 -16.90 -6.34 11.03
C SER A 34 -17.25 -6.78 9.60
N ASN A 35 -17.36 -5.86 8.63
CA ASN A 35 -17.76 -6.18 7.25
C ASN A 35 -16.58 -6.24 6.26
N TYR A 36 -15.35 -6.31 6.76
CA TYR A 36 -14.16 -6.15 5.93
C TYR A 36 -13.61 -7.47 5.38
N SER A 37 -13.49 -7.59 4.05
CA SER A 37 -12.80 -8.73 3.43
C SER A 37 -11.31 -8.45 3.20
N TYR A 38 -10.48 -9.48 3.39
CA TYR A 38 -9.04 -9.41 3.09
C TYR A 38 -8.76 -8.93 1.66
N GLU A 39 -9.58 -9.35 0.70
CA GLU A 39 -9.44 -8.96 -0.70
C GLU A 39 -9.72 -7.48 -0.96
N GLU A 40 -10.61 -6.85 -0.20
CA GLU A 40 -10.85 -5.40 -0.30
C GLU A 40 -9.67 -4.59 0.25
N ASN A 41 -9.13 -4.98 1.41
CA ASN A 41 -7.95 -4.33 1.98
C ASN A 41 -6.76 -4.43 1.01
N LYS A 42 -6.56 -5.62 0.44
CA LYS A 42 -5.55 -5.89 -0.57
C LYS A 42 -5.69 -4.96 -1.78
N LYS A 43 -6.90 -4.78 -2.32
CA LYS A 43 -7.14 -3.85 -3.44
C LYS A 43 -6.79 -2.40 -3.08
N ILE A 44 -7.24 -1.93 -1.92
CA ILE A 44 -6.96 -0.57 -1.43
C ILE A 44 -5.46 -0.35 -1.26
N PHE A 45 -4.78 -1.30 -0.61
CA PHE A 45 -3.35 -1.27 -0.41
C PHE A 45 -2.58 -1.16 -1.74
N PHE A 46 -2.95 -1.95 -2.75
CA PHE A 46 -2.31 -1.89 -4.06
C PHE A 46 -2.58 -0.59 -4.79
N GLU A 47 -3.79 -0.05 -4.70
CA GLU A 47 -4.13 1.24 -5.29
C GLU A 47 -3.26 2.36 -4.69
N VAL A 48 -3.17 2.41 -3.36
CA VAL A 48 -2.35 3.39 -2.64
C VAL A 48 -0.86 3.21 -2.97
N LEU A 49 -0.36 1.99 -2.86
CA LEU A 49 1.05 1.70 -3.08
C LEU A 49 1.49 2.05 -4.50
N ASN A 50 0.71 1.66 -5.52
CA ASN A 50 0.99 2.01 -6.91
C ASN A 50 1.01 3.54 -7.12
N LYS A 51 0.09 4.26 -6.48
CA LYS A 51 0.03 5.72 -6.57
C LYS A 51 1.25 6.37 -5.90
N LEU A 52 1.64 5.92 -4.71
CA LEU A 52 2.83 6.42 -4.01
C LEU A 52 4.14 6.16 -4.77
N LEU A 53 4.25 5.01 -5.45
CA LEU A 53 5.40 4.69 -6.30
C LEU A 53 5.45 5.56 -7.54
N LYS A 54 4.32 5.78 -8.22
CA LYS A 54 4.22 6.65 -9.39
C LYS A 54 4.53 8.12 -9.06
N GLU A 55 4.07 8.59 -7.91
CA GLU A 55 4.32 9.94 -7.41
C GLU A 55 5.74 10.11 -6.82
N GLY A 56 6.52 9.04 -6.70
CA GLY A 56 7.89 9.08 -6.17
C GLY A 56 8.00 9.24 -4.66
N TYR A 57 6.88 9.14 -3.92
CA TYR A 57 6.86 9.17 -2.45
C TYR A 57 7.49 7.92 -1.83
N LEU A 58 7.39 6.78 -2.53
CA LEU A 58 8.02 5.53 -2.12
C LEU A 58 9.00 5.03 -3.18
N LYS A 59 10.06 4.38 -2.72
CA LYS A 59 10.98 3.60 -3.54
C LYS A 59 11.08 2.20 -2.96
N LEU A 60 11.05 1.21 -3.83
CA LEU A 60 11.20 -0.19 -3.42
C LEU A 60 12.67 -0.54 -3.45
N HIS A 61 13.13 -1.23 -2.42
CA HIS A 61 14.47 -1.78 -2.36
C HIS A 61 14.40 -3.27 -2.04
N LYS A 62 15.21 -4.09 -2.72
CA LYS A 62 15.41 -5.50 -2.38
C LYS A 62 16.89 -5.71 -2.12
N LYS A 63 17.24 -6.10 -0.89
CA LYS A 63 18.63 -6.27 -0.43
C LYS A 63 19.49 -5.03 -0.74
N GLY A 64 18.96 -3.84 -0.45
CA GLY A 64 19.61 -2.55 -0.72
C GLY A 64 19.52 -2.05 -2.17
N ILE A 65 19.15 -2.90 -3.13
CA ILE A 65 19.06 -2.53 -4.55
C ILE A 65 17.69 -1.92 -4.84
N SER A 66 17.68 -0.70 -5.39
CA SER A 66 16.44 -0.03 -5.81
C SER A 66 15.77 -0.81 -6.94
N LEU A 67 14.48 -1.10 -6.79
CA LEU A 67 13.64 -1.73 -7.78
C LEU A 67 12.90 -0.65 -8.56
N LEU A 68 13.08 -0.62 -9.89
CA LEU A 68 12.34 0.25 -10.79
C LEU A 68 10.96 -0.35 -11.10
N GLY A 69 9.96 0.50 -11.39
CA GLY A 69 8.52 0.19 -11.32
C GLY A 69 8.02 -1.11 -11.95
N ASN A 70 8.66 -1.65 -12.98
CA ASN A 70 8.29 -2.96 -13.57
C ASN A 70 8.61 -4.16 -12.66
N SER A 71 9.47 -3.99 -11.66
CA SER A 71 9.80 -5.03 -10.68
C SER A 71 8.77 -5.15 -9.56
N PHE A 72 7.75 -4.28 -9.49
CA PHE A 72 6.72 -4.31 -8.44
C PHE A 72 5.91 -5.61 -8.43
N TYR A 73 5.41 -6.02 -9.60
CA TYR A 73 4.62 -7.23 -9.76
C TYR A 73 5.45 -8.49 -9.47
N ILE A 74 6.73 -8.47 -9.84
CA ILE A 74 7.70 -9.55 -9.60
C ILE A 74 8.10 -9.62 -8.12
N PHE A 75 8.30 -8.47 -7.47
CA PHE A 75 8.61 -8.37 -6.05
C PHE A 75 7.48 -8.98 -5.21
N TRP A 76 6.23 -8.66 -5.53
CA TRP A 76 5.11 -9.12 -4.72
C TRP A 76 4.71 -10.58 -4.95
N ASN A 77 4.80 -11.12 -6.18
CA ASN A 77 4.64 -12.58 -6.39
C ASN A 77 5.66 -13.42 -5.61
N ASN A 78 6.73 -12.81 -5.09
CA ASN A 78 7.76 -13.45 -4.28
C ASN A 78 7.70 -13.07 -2.79
N ILE A 79 6.78 -12.19 -2.37
CA ILE A 79 6.51 -11.92 -0.96
C ILE A 79 5.31 -12.77 -0.59
N ARG A 80 5.54 -13.81 0.22
CA ARG A 80 4.44 -14.44 0.94
C ARG A 80 3.81 -13.35 1.81
N PRO A 81 2.51 -13.06 1.66
CA PRO A 81 1.82 -12.37 2.73
C PRO A 81 1.94 -13.28 3.96
N PHE A 82 2.36 -12.69 5.08
CA PHE A 82 2.47 -13.39 6.36
C PHE A 82 1.13 -14.03 6.73
#